data_AF-A0A4U7BG33-F1
#
_entry.id   AF-A0A4U7BG33-F1
#
_cell.length_a   1.000
_cell.length_b   1.000
_cell.length_c   1.000
_cell.angle_alpha   90.00
_cell.angle_beta   90.00
_cell.angle_gamma   90.00
#
_symmetry.space_group_name_H-M   'P 1'
#
loop_
_entity.id
_entity.type
_entity.pdbx_description
1 polymer ?
#
loop_
_entity_poly.entity_id
_entity_poly.type
_entity_poly.pdbx_seq_one_letter_code
_entity_poly.pdbx_strand_id
1 'polypeptide(L)'
;MVIDNLDLESFRSLSITNHNAARISKIHRQYRFLAANYPLVLRTLYATGAPHHIGILELYNALRKKCCFLCNNPAAYIYLPTCQRICPQCMIIAPEALPVPIEIAEHKYLLPRSVLLELPHFVSLSLVQDIKACDTTRGLRRSPRKVRHETKYQEKDTRHGASPILEGRRLWDHAGVSPRTRRDIRNWQQNIRYRSYLAMNTERVVFIDQAALFTRAMEVHGSHDELLAKVKETREQAWQRHWDESTPENPGDRWPQPPTINHQYDGKRLGAIERILACVAAPAFATKVSRKRLRMLL
;
A
#
# COMPACT_ATOMS: atom_id res chain seq x y z
N MET A 1 6.71 -15.15 -25.50
CA MET A 1 5.74 -16.26 -25.39
C MET A 1 4.46 -15.68 -24.80
N VAL A 2 3.25 -16.11 -25.19
CA VAL A 2 1.98 -15.46 -24.75
C VAL A 2 1.87 -15.36 -23.22
N ILE A 3 2.46 -16.31 -22.49
CA ILE A 3 2.47 -16.38 -21.02
C ILE A 3 3.23 -15.22 -20.36
N ASP A 4 4.21 -14.61 -21.05
CA ASP A 4 5.00 -13.50 -20.51
C ASP A 4 4.15 -12.24 -20.26
N ASN A 5 3.06 -12.10 -21.03
CA ASN A 5 2.16 -10.94 -21.01
C ASN A 5 0.94 -11.14 -20.11
N LEU A 6 0.80 -12.29 -19.44
CA LEU A 6 -0.28 -12.51 -18.50
C LEU A 6 -0.05 -11.69 -17.23
N ASP A 7 -1.14 -11.14 -16.68
CA ASP A 7 -1.15 -10.63 -15.33
C ASP A 7 -0.98 -11.77 -14.31
N LEU A 8 -0.58 -11.42 -13.10
CA LEU A 8 -0.29 -12.38 -12.05
C LEU A 8 -1.50 -13.24 -11.67
N GLU A 9 -2.71 -12.70 -11.70
CA GLU A 9 -3.92 -13.45 -11.36
C GLU A 9 -4.33 -14.41 -12.48
N SER A 10 -4.30 -13.97 -13.73
CA SER A 10 -4.54 -14.82 -14.90
C SER A 10 -3.52 -15.96 -14.97
N PHE A 11 -2.25 -15.68 -14.67
CA PHE A 11 -1.23 -16.72 -14.59
C PHE A 11 -1.46 -17.70 -13.44
N ARG A 12 -1.86 -17.21 -12.26
CA ARG A 12 -2.24 -18.06 -11.13
C ARG A 12 -3.42 -18.96 -11.50
N SER A 13 -4.45 -18.39 -12.11
CA SER A 13 -5.63 -19.11 -12.60
C SER A 13 -5.25 -20.17 -13.62
N LEU A 14 -4.42 -19.83 -14.60
CA LEU A 14 -3.86 -20.79 -15.56
C LEU A 14 -3.16 -21.94 -14.84
N SER A 15 -2.32 -21.66 -13.84
CA SER A 15 -1.53 -22.67 -13.13
C SER A 15 -2.35 -23.71 -12.38
N ILE A 16 -3.62 -23.40 -12.05
CA ILE A 16 -4.52 -24.32 -11.32
C ILE A 16 -5.52 -25.05 -12.23
N THR A 17 -5.62 -24.68 -13.51
CA THR A 17 -6.59 -25.30 -14.44
C THR A 17 -6.32 -26.78 -14.74
N ASN A 18 -5.06 -27.18 -14.94
CA ASN A 18 -4.67 -28.57 -15.19
C ASN A 18 -3.18 -28.82 -14.90
N HIS A 19 -2.78 -30.10 -14.86
CA HIS A 19 -1.40 -30.51 -14.57
C HIS A 19 -0.37 -29.97 -15.56
N ASN A 20 -0.70 -29.84 -16.84
CA ASN A 20 0.21 -29.31 -17.86
C ASN A 20 0.43 -27.81 -17.67
N ALA A 21 -0.61 -27.04 -17.42
CA ALA A 21 -0.54 -25.62 -17.12
C ALA A 21 0.24 -25.36 -15.82
N ALA A 22 0.02 -26.19 -14.79
CA ALA A 22 0.83 -26.17 -13.57
C ALA A 22 2.32 -26.44 -13.86
N ARG A 23 2.62 -27.42 -14.73
CA ARG A 23 4.00 -27.74 -15.14
C ARG A 23 4.65 -26.58 -15.88
N ILE A 24 3.94 -25.96 -16.83
CA ILE A 24 4.39 -24.79 -17.59
C ILE A 24 4.67 -23.62 -16.64
N SER A 25 3.79 -23.37 -15.69
CA SER A 25 3.94 -22.30 -14.70
C SER A 25 5.19 -22.50 -13.82
N LYS A 26 5.54 -23.75 -13.49
CA LYS A 26 6.75 -24.10 -12.70
C LYS A 26 8.05 -23.91 -13.48
N ILE A 27 8.04 -24.11 -14.80
CA ILE A 27 9.22 -23.91 -15.65
C ILE A 27 9.35 -22.47 -16.17
N HIS A 28 8.31 -21.64 -16.01
CA HIS A 28 8.32 -20.24 -16.41
C HIS A 28 9.40 -19.44 -15.66
N ARG A 29 10.41 -18.97 -16.39
CA ARG A 29 11.67 -18.47 -15.82
C ARG A 29 11.48 -17.22 -14.95
N GLN A 30 10.68 -16.26 -15.42
CA GLN A 30 10.44 -14.97 -14.78
C GLN A 30 9.67 -15.18 -13.48
N TYR A 31 8.58 -15.96 -13.53
CA TYR A 31 7.78 -16.25 -12.34
C TYR A 31 8.58 -17.07 -11.31
N ARG A 32 9.35 -18.07 -11.76
CA ARG A 32 10.24 -18.84 -10.87
C ARG A 32 11.28 -17.95 -10.19
N PHE A 33 11.85 -16.98 -10.92
CA PHE A 33 12.77 -16.01 -10.35
C PHE A 33 12.08 -15.14 -9.29
N LEU A 34 10.87 -14.63 -9.58
CA LEU A 34 10.07 -13.85 -8.63
C LEU A 34 9.75 -14.64 -7.37
N ALA A 35 9.25 -15.86 -7.51
CA ALA A 35 8.89 -16.73 -6.40
C ALA A 35 10.09 -17.10 -5.52
N ALA A 36 11.28 -17.28 -6.12
CA ALA A 36 12.49 -17.62 -5.39
C ALA A 36 13.11 -16.42 -4.65
N ASN A 37 13.10 -15.22 -5.24
CA ASN A 37 13.85 -14.07 -4.73
C ASN A 37 12.97 -13.04 -4.01
N TYR A 38 11.69 -12.94 -4.36
CA TYR A 38 10.76 -11.93 -3.85
C TYR A 38 9.42 -12.53 -3.40
N PRO A 39 9.42 -13.59 -2.57
CA PRO A 39 8.17 -14.23 -2.13
C PRO A 39 7.28 -13.29 -1.31
N LEU A 40 7.87 -12.34 -0.57
CA LEU A 40 7.11 -11.36 0.20
C LEU A 40 6.33 -10.41 -0.71
N VAL A 41 6.95 -9.92 -1.79
CA VAL A 41 6.30 -9.03 -2.77
C VAL A 41 5.11 -9.73 -3.41
N LEU A 42 5.29 -10.98 -3.88
CA LEU A 42 4.19 -11.76 -4.44
C LEU A 42 3.06 -11.97 -3.43
N ARG A 43 3.38 -12.34 -2.19
CA ARG A 43 2.37 -12.53 -1.14
C ARG A 43 1.60 -11.25 -0.87
N THR A 44 2.29 -10.11 -0.75
CA THR A 44 1.62 -8.84 -0.51
C THR A 44 0.72 -8.47 -1.68
N LEU A 45 1.19 -8.60 -2.92
CA LEU A 45 0.37 -8.36 -4.10
C LEU A 45 -0.92 -9.19 -4.06
N TYR A 46 -0.82 -10.52 -3.90
CA TYR A 46 -2.01 -11.37 -3.81
C TYR A 46 -2.92 -11.01 -2.62
N ALA A 47 -2.34 -10.63 -1.48
CA ALA A 47 -3.13 -10.25 -0.31
C ALA A 47 -3.86 -8.91 -0.49
N THR A 48 -3.29 -7.98 -1.27
CA THR A 48 -3.87 -6.67 -1.54
C THR A 48 -4.76 -6.64 -2.79
N GLY A 49 -4.95 -7.76 -3.50
CA GLY A 49 -5.80 -7.80 -4.70
C GLY A 49 -5.28 -7.02 -5.91
N ALA A 50 -4.05 -6.50 -5.86
CA ALA A 50 -3.36 -5.87 -6.99
C ALA A 50 -2.97 -6.79 -8.19
N PRO A 51 -2.91 -8.14 -8.13
CA PRO A 51 -2.33 -8.97 -9.19
C PRO A 51 -2.97 -8.81 -10.57
N HIS A 52 -4.25 -8.42 -10.64
CA HIS A 52 -5.01 -8.21 -11.87
C HIS A 52 -4.42 -7.13 -12.78
N HIS A 53 -3.69 -6.17 -12.21
CA HIS A 53 -3.16 -5.01 -12.93
C HIS A 53 -1.67 -5.15 -13.28
N ILE A 54 -1.05 -6.27 -12.91
CA ILE A 54 0.41 -6.39 -12.92
C ILE A 54 0.83 -7.59 -13.76
N GLY A 55 1.49 -7.31 -14.88
CA GLY A 55 2.11 -8.31 -15.73
C GLY A 55 3.29 -9.01 -15.04
N ILE A 56 3.48 -10.31 -15.29
CA ILE A 56 4.65 -11.05 -14.76
C ILE A 56 5.96 -10.43 -15.24
N LEU A 57 6.04 -10.15 -16.55
CA LEU A 57 7.24 -9.57 -17.14
C LEU A 57 7.51 -8.16 -16.61
N GLU A 58 6.47 -7.37 -16.41
CA GLU A 58 6.56 -6.03 -15.83
C GLU A 58 7.13 -6.08 -14.42
N LEU A 59 6.55 -6.90 -13.53
CA LEU A 59 7.04 -7.07 -12.16
C LEU A 59 8.48 -7.60 -12.14
N TYR A 60 8.81 -8.57 -12.99
CA TYR A 60 10.16 -9.09 -13.13
C TYR A 60 11.15 -7.99 -13.52
N ASN A 61 10.82 -7.19 -14.52
CA ASN A 61 11.66 -6.08 -14.98
C ASN A 61 11.81 -5.01 -13.91
N ALA A 62 10.71 -4.64 -13.24
CA ALA A 62 10.73 -3.67 -12.16
C ALA A 62 11.63 -4.13 -11.01
N LEU A 63 11.50 -5.38 -10.55
CA LEU A 63 12.32 -5.92 -9.46
C LEU A 63 13.80 -6.08 -9.81
N ARG A 64 14.14 -6.19 -11.10
CA ARG A 64 15.53 -6.21 -11.57
C ARG A 64 16.17 -4.82 -11.66
N LYS A 65 15.38 -3.76 -11.80
CA LYS A 65 15.90 -2.39 -11.71
C LYS A 65 16.41 -2.15 -10.29
N LYS A 66 17.43 -1.30 -10.16
CA LYS A 66 17.96 -0.87 -8.84
C LYS A 66 17.51 0.53 -8.46
N CYS A 67 17.02 1.27 -9.45
CA CYS A 67 16.82 2.69 -9.37
C CYS A 67 15.33 3.03 -9.19
N CYS A 68 15.09 4.19 -8.59
CA CYS A 68 13.80 4.81 -8.43
C CYS A 68 13.26 5.25 -9.79
N PHE A 69 11.98 5.00 -10.07
CA PHE A 69 11.36 5.42 -11.33
C PHE A 69 11.27 6.94 -11.48
N LEU A 70 11.27 7.69 -10.37
CA LEU A 70 11.14 9.15 -10.37
C LEU A 70 12.48 9.88 -10.44
N CYS A 71 13.45 9.48 -9.61
CA CYS A 71 14.69 10.23 -9.43
C CYS A 71 15.96 9.43 -9.77
N ASN A 72 15.81 8.19 -10.26
CA ASN A 72 16.90 7.28 -10.60
C ASN A 72 17.87 6.92 -9.44
N ASN A 73 17.65 7.40 -8.21
CA ASN A 73 18.41 7.02 -7.02
C ASN A 73 18.12 5.56 -6.60
N PRO A 74 18.97 4.92 -5.78
CA PRO A 74 18.72 3.57 -5.28
C PRO A 74 17.34 3.44 -4.62
N ALA A 75 16.54 2.50 -5.12
CA ALA A 75 15.19 2.25 -4.63
C ALA A 75 15.16 0.99 -3.76
N ALA A 76 14.48 1.06 -2.63
CA ALA A 76 14.34 -0.05 -1.68
C ALA A 76 12.91 -0.61 -1.61
N TYR A 77 11.95 0.06 -2.25
CA TYR A 77 10.53 -0.27 -2.18
C TYR A 77 9.95 -0.48 -3.57
N ILE A 78 8.85 -1.21 -3.63
CA ILE A 78 7.94 -1.27 -4.78
C ILE A 78 6.63 -0.63 -4.38
N TYR A 79 6.17 0.30 -5.22
CA TYR A 79 4.84 0.87 -5.17
C TYR A 79 3.84 -0.12 -5.79
N LEU A 80 2.87 -0.57 -5.01
CA LEU A 80 1.99 -1.70 -5.28
C LEU A 80 1.11 -1.50 -6.53
N PRO A 81 0.45 -0.35 -6.76
CA PRO A 81 -0.47 -0.20 -7.89
C PRO A 81 0.18 -0.43 -9.25
N THR A 82 1.40 0.06 -9.45
CA THR A 82 2.10 -0.02 -10.76
C THR A 82 3.35 -0.89 -10.72
N CYS A 83 3.64 -1.53 -9.59
CA CYS A 83 4.86 -2.31 -9.34
C CYS A 83 6.18 -1.56 -9.61
N GLN A 84 6.19 -0.23 -9.61
CA GLN A 84 7.39 0.55 -9.88
C GLN A 84 8.28 0.67 -8.64
N ARG A 85 9.60 0.70 -8.86
CA ARG A 85 10.56 0.86 -7.76
C ARG A 85 10.65 2.30 -7.31
N ILE A 86 10.52 2.54 -6.01
CA ILE A 86 10.60 3.88 -5.43
C ILE A 86 11.63 3.95 -4.30
N CYS A 87 12.37 5.07 -4.24
CA CYS A 87 13.28 5.34 -3.14
C CYS A 87 12.52 5.89 -1.91
N PRO A 88 13.08 5.75 -0.69
CA PRO A 88 12.40 6.22 0.53
C PRO A 88 12.01 7.70 0.46
N GLN A 89 12.83 8.55 -0.17
CA GLN A 89 12.59 9.98 -0.28
C GLN A 89 11.43 10.29 -1.23
N CYS A 90 11.42 9.72 -2.43
CA CYS A 90 10.31 9.90 -3.37
C CYS A 90 9.01 9.31 -2.84
N MET A 91 9.06 8.19 -2.13
CA MET A 91 7.89 7.61 -1.47
C MET A 91 7.21 8.63 -0.54
N ILE A 92 7.99 9.45 0.18
CA ILE A 92 7.46 10.44 1.13
C ILE A 92 7.01 11.73 0.45
N ILE A 93 7.73 12.17 -0.59
CA ILE A 93 7.58 13.52 -1.15
C ILE A 93 6.73 13.54 -2.41
N ALA A 94 6.86 12.53 -3.28
CA ALA A 94 6.29 12.56 -4.63
C ALA A 94 4.76 12.38 -4.58
N PRO A 95 3.94 13.37 -4.96
CA PRO A 95 2.49 13.23 -4.96
C PRO A 95 2.03 12.09 -5.89
N GLU A 96 2.78 11.77 -6.93
CA GLU A 96 2.47 10.71 -7.90
C GLU A 96 2.50 9.30 -7.26
N ALA A 97 3.18 9.15 -6.12
CA ALA A 97 3.28 7.89 -5.39
C ALA A 97 2.30 7.80 -4.20
N LEU A 98 1.33 8.71 -4.14
CA LEU A 98 0.27 8.68 -3.14
C LEU A 98 -0.95 8.00 -3.75
N PRO A 99 -1.37 6.81 -3.27
CA PRO A 99 -2.64 6.28 -3.73
C PRO A 99 -3.80 7.09 -3.14
N VAL A 100 -4.93 7.10 -3.83
CA VAL A 100 -6.13 7.82 -3.40
C VAL A 100 -7.20 6.81 -2.99
N PRO A 101 -7.80 6.91 -1.79
CA PRO A 101 -8.98 6.12 -1.42
C PRO A 101 -10.10 6.26 -2.44
N ILE A 102 -10.81 5.18 -2.75
CA ILE A 102 -11.85 5.16 -3.78
C ILE A 102 -12.96 6.19 -3.51
N GLU A 103 -13.33 6.39 -2.24
CA GLU A 103 -14.35 7.37 -1.84
C GLU A 103 -13.91 8.80 -2.17
N ILE A 104 -12.64 9.12 -1.91
CA ILE A 104 -12.07 10.42 -2.25
C ILE A 104 -11.96 10.56 -3.78
N ALA A 105 -11.62 9.48 -4.48
CA ALA A 105 -11.49 9.48 -5.93
C ALA A 105 -12.82 9.77 -6.64
N GLU A 106 -13.91 9.16 -6.19
CA GLU A 106 -15.28 9.39 -6.71
C GLU A 106 -15.64 10.87 -6.66
N HIS A 107 -15.47 11.50 -5.49
CA HIS A 107 -15.83 12.90 -5.30
C HIS A 107 -14.86 13.88 -5.96
N LYS A 108 -13.57 13.60 -5.94
CA LYS A 108 -12.54 14.54 -6.42
C LYS A 108 -12.41 14.54 -7.94
N TYR A 109 -12.62 13.40 -8.59
CA TYR A 109 -12.43 13.25 -10.04
C TYR A 109 -13.75 13.04 -10.78
N LEU A 110 -14.88 12.96 -10.07
CA LEU A 110 -16.22 12.77 -10.63
C LEU A 110 -16.28 11.55 -11.56
N LEU A 111 -15.63 10.46 -11.14
CA LEU A 111 -15.60 9.20 -11.87
C LEU A 111 -16.49 8.17 -11.14
N PRO A 112 -17.32 7.40 -11.87
CA PRO A 112 -18.14 6.38 -11.25
C PRO A 112 -17.27 5.22 -10.74
N ARG A 113 -17.73 4.56 -9.67
CA ARG A 113 -17.03 3.45 -9.02
C ARG A 113 -16.63 2.33 -9.98
N SER A 114 -17.46 2.04 -10.99
CA SER A 114 -17.17 1.03 -12.00
C SER A 114 -15.88 1.34 -12.78
N VAL A 115 -15.73 2.58 -13.25
CA VAL A 115 -14.53 3.04 -13.97
C VAL A 115 -13.32 3.05 -13.05
N LEU A 116 -13.50 3.43 -11.79
CA LEU A 116 -12.43 3.46 -10.79
C LEU A 116 -11.83 2.08 -10.50
N LEU A 117 -12.65 1.02 -10.50
CA LEU A 117 -12.19 -0.35 -10.28
C LEU A 117 -11.46 -0.96 -11.49
N GLU A 118 -11.60 -0.38 -12.68
CA GLU A 118 -10.79 -0.75 -13.85
C GLU A 118 -9.35 -0.23 -13.77
N LEU A 119 -9.12 0.81 -12.96
CA LEU A 119 -7.80 1.40 -12.78
C LEU A 119 -6.92 0.56 -11.86
N PRO A 120 -5.58 0.68 -11.95
CA PRO A 120 -4.67 0.04 -11.03
C PRO A 120 -5.00 0.41 -9.58
N HIS A 121 -5.41 -0.60 -8.81
CA HIS A 121 -5.84 -0.43 -7.42
C HIS A 121 -5.34 -1.57 -6.53
N PHE A 122 -5.42 -1.35 -5.22
CA PHE A 122 -5.15 -2.35 -4.20
C PHE A 122 -6.03 -2.13 -2.99
N VAL A 123 -6.23 -3.18 -2.21
CA VAL A 123 -6.98 -3.17 -0.96
C VAL A 123 -6.00 -3.10 0.20
N SER A 124 -6.29 -2.25 1.19
CA SER A 124 -5.51 -2.21 2.42
C SER A 124 -5.54 -3.57 3.13
N LEU A 125 -4.37 -4.01 3.57
CA LEU A 125 -4.29 -5.14 4.48
C LEU A 125 -4.76 -4.67 5.85
N SER A 126 -5.91 -5.16 6.31
CA SER A 126 -6.27 -5.05 7.72
C SER A 126 -5.17 -5.76 8.52
N LEU A 127 -4.50 -5.06 9.43
CA LEU A 127 -3.46 -5.63 10.30
C LEU A 127 -3.95 -6.84 11.15
N VAL A 128 -5.27 -7.05 11.21
CA VAL A 128 -5.95 -8.05 12.04
C VAL A 128 -5.96 -9.46 11.41
N GLN A 129 -5.48 -9.65 10.17
CA GLN A 129 -5.28 -11.01 9.70
C GLN A 129 -3.95 -11.56 10.23
N ASP A 130 -4.06 -12.24 11.38
CA ASP A 130 -3.21 -13.36 11.74
C ASP A 130 -2.77 -14.05 10.45
N ILE A 131 -1.49 -13.96 10.14
CA ILE A 131 -0.81 -14.85 9.22
C ILE A 131 -0.82 -16.23 9.90
N LYS A 132 -2.00 -16.86 10.00
CA LYS A 132 -2.08 -18.30 10.16
C LYS A 132 -1.45 -18.83 8.90
N ALA A 133 -0.21 -19.28 9.06
CA ALA A 133 0.52 -20.01 8.04
C ALA A 133 -0.48 -20.94 7.35
N CYS A 134 -0.60 -20.79 6.03
CA CYS A 134 -1.29 -21.77 5.21
C CYS A 134 -0.39 -23.01 5.19
N ASP A 135 -0.34 -23.73 6.31
CA ASP A 135 0.20 -25.07 6.43
C ASP A 135 -0.91 -26.02 6.02
N THR A 136 -1.04 -26.21 4.71
CA THR A 136 -1.68 -27.39 4.13
C THR A 136 -0.81 -28.62 4.42
N THR A 137 -0.84 -29.13 5.66
CA THR A 137 -0.54 -30.54 5.96
C THR A 137 -1.22 -30.99 7.26
N ARG A 138 -2.26 -31.81 7.10
CA ARG A 138 -2.65 -32.98 7.92
C ARG A 138 -2.69 -32.83 9.46
N GLY A 139 -3.92 -32.79 9.96
CA GLY A 139 -4.47 -33.71 10.95
C GLY A 139 -3.71 -33.93 12.27
N LEU A 140 -4.27 -33.39 13.37
CA LEU A 140 -4.60 -34.15 14.57
C LEU A 140 -5.37 -33.26 15.54
N ARG A 141 -6.55 -33.73 15.92
CA ARG A 141 -7.40 -33.15 16.97
C ARG A 141 -6.62 -33.07 18.28
N ARG A 142 -6.43 -31.87 18.84
CA ARG A 142 -6.36 -31.68 20.30
C ARG A 142 -6.99 -30.34 20.68
N SER A 143 -7.95 -30.43 21.60
CA SER A 143 -8.70 -29.34 22.21
C SER A 143 -7.79 -28.34 22.94
N PRO A 144 -8.06 -27.02 22.89
CA PRO A 144 -7.27 -26.05 23.62
C PRO A 144 -7.70 -25.99 25.09
N ARG A 145 -6.82 -26.45 25.99
CA ARG A 145 -6.86 -26.10 27.43
C ARG A 145 -6.58 -24.59 27.56
N LYS A 146 -7.48 -23.88 28.24
CA LYS A 146 -7.30 -22.49 28.66
C LYS A 146 -6.11 -22.41 29.64
N VAL A 147 -5.04 -21.74 29.23
CA VAL A 147 -3.96 -21.32 30.13
C VAL A 147 -4.08 -19.82 30.33
N ARG A 148 -4.32 -19.42 31.58
CA ARG A 148 -4.28 -18.04 32.07
C ARG A 148 -2.82 -17.58 32.00
N HIS A 149 -2.53 -16.52 31.26
CA HIS A 149 -1.26 -15.80 31.36
C HIS A 149 -1.54 -14.38 31.87
N GLU A 150 -1.20 -14.16 33.13
CA GLU A 150 -1.05 -12.85 33.73
C GLU A 150 0.24 -12.20 33.21
N THR A 151 0.12 -10.97 32.72
CA THR A 151 1.22 -10.13 32.28
C THR A 151 1.92 -9.51 33.48
N LYS A 152 3.17 -9.90 33.75
CA LYS A 152 4.12 -9.09 34.53
C LYS A 152 5.18 -8.53 33.59
N TYR A 153 5.07 -7.24 33.30
CA TYR A 153 6.13 -6.42 32.76
C TYR A 153 7.08 -6.07 33.92
N GLN A 154 8.32 -6.55 33.88
CA GLN A 154 9.42 -5.93 34.61
C GLN A 154 10.68 -5.92 33.75
N GLU A 155 11.27 -4.73 33.70
CA GLU A 155 12.54 -4.38 33.08
C GLU A 155 13.67 -5.30 33.54
N LYS A 156 14.46 -5.79 32.57
CA LYS A 156 15.87 -6.11 32.79
C LYS A 156 16.60 -6.06 31.45
N ASP A 157 17.12 -4.87 31.15
CA ASP A 157 18.21 -4.69 30.21
C ASP A 157 19.52 -5.04 30.93
N THR A 158 20.26 -6.01 30.40
CA THR A 158 21.68 -5.87 30.06
C THR A 158 22.27 -7.24 29.70
N ARG A 159 23.08 -7.19 28.62
CA ARG A 159 24.12 -8.15 28.19
C ARG A 159 23.75 -9.15 27.07
N HIS A 160 24.20 -8.76 25.87
CA HIS A 160 24.76 -9.56 24.77
C HIS A 160 23.78 -10.14 23.74
N GLY A 161 23.75 -9.46 22.58
CA GLY A 161 23.18 -9.92 21.32
C GLY A 161 22.79 -8.73 20.43
N ALA A 162 23.66 -8.33 19.50
CA ALA A 162 23.47 -7.15 18.65
C ALA A 162 22.07 -7.13 17.98
N SER A 163 21.30 -6.09 18.30
CA SER A 163 19.95 -5.81 17.81
C SER A 163 19.92 -5.41 16.32
N PRO A 164 18.84 -5.70 15.55
CA PRO A 164 18.67 -5.33 14.14
C PRO A 164 18.75 -3.82 13.83
N ILE A 165 18.76 -2.97 14.87
CA ILE A 165 18.85 -1.51 14.79
C ILE A 165 20.16 -1.04 14.11
N LEU A 166 21.22 -1.85 14.13
CA LEU A 166 22.51 -1.49 13.52
C LEU A 166 22.56 -1.67 12.00
N GLU A 167 21.63 -2.40 11.39
CA GLU A 167 21.63 -2.65 9.93
C GLU A 167 20.87 -1.56 9.16
N GLY A 168 19.81 -1.02 9.77
CA GLY A 168 19.16 0.21 9.29
C GLY A 168 20.13 1.38 9.26
N ARG A 169 20.93 1.60 10.33
CA ARG A 169 21.93 2.68 10.38
C ARG A 169 22.85 2.69 9.16
N ARG A 170 23.39 1.52 8.77
CA ARG A 170 24.32 1.40 7.63
C ARG A 170 23.68 1.77 6.29
N LEU A 171 22.42 1.40 6.05
CA LEU A 171 21.68 1.80 4.85
C LEU A 171 21.48 3.32 4.75
N TRP A 172 21.26 4.00 5.88
CA TRP A 172 21.13 5.47 5.94
C TRP A 172 22.47 6.20 5.85
N ASP A 173 23.54 5.57 6.34
CA ASP A 173 24.92 6.08 6.26
C ASP A 173 25.42 6.13 4.81
N HIS A 174 25.11 5.11 4.01
CA HIS A 174 25.46 5.10 2.58
C HIS A 174 24.60 6.03 1.70
N ALA A 175 23.45 6.49 2.21
CA ALA A 175 22.52 7.35 1.47
C ALA A 175 22.70 8.85 1.76
N GLY A 176 23.66 9.25 2.61
CA GLY A 176 23.88 10.66 2.96
C GLY A 176 22.74 11.30 3.75
N VAL A 177 21.87 10.50 4.37
CA VAL A 177 20.65 11.00 5.02
C VAL A 177 21.00 11.59 6.39
N SER A 178 20.62 12.86 6.62
CA SER A 178 21.00 13.61 7.82
C SER A 178 20.49 12.95 9.13
N PRO A 179 21.20 13.09 10.27
CA PRO A 179 20.76 12.55 11.56
C PRO A 179 19.38 13.06 12.02
N ARG A 180 19.02 14.30 11.66
CA ARG A 180 17.71 14.89 11.93
C ARG A 180 16.63 14.18 11.12
N THR A 181 16.84 14.02 9.82
CA THR A 181 15.96 13.24 8.93
C THR A 181 15.79 11.79 9.42
N ARG A 182 16.83 11.15 9.96
CA ARG A 182 16.72 9.79 10.56
C ARG A 182 15.91 9.74 11.85
N ARG A 183 15.98 10.79 12.67
CA ARG A 183 15.18 10.91 13.90
C ARG A 183 13.72 11.17 13.55
N ASP A 184 13.49 12.05 12.59
CA ASP A 184 12.16 12.37 12.07
C ASP A 184 11.53 11.14 11.43
N ILE A 185 12.26 10.38 10.59
CA ILE A 185 11.78 9.10 10.02
C ILE A 185 11.48 8.07 11.10
N ARG A 186 12.25 7.98 12.19
CA ARG A 186 11.99 7.01 13.28
C ARG A 186 10.77 7.39 14.13
N ASN A 187 10.66 8.67 14.51
CA ASN A 187 9.50 9.19 15.22
C ASN A 187 8.25 9.08 14.33
N TRP A 188 8.40 9.34 13.02
CA TRP A 188 7.40 9.13 11.99
C TRP A 188 6.99 7.66 11.88
N GLN A 189 7.92 6.71 11.81
CA GLN A 189 7.64 5.26 11.80
C GLN A 189 6.89 4.80 13.07
N GLN A 190 7.25 5.31 14.25
CA GLN A 190 6.54 5.00 15.50
C GLN A 190 5.13 5.61 15.54
N ASN A 191 4.94 6.84 15.06
CA ASN A 191 3.64 7.52 15.00
C ASN A 191 2.73 6.91 13.92
N ILE A 192 3.30 6.47 12.80
CA ILE A 192 2.63 5.69 11.75
C ILE A 192 2.16 4.36 12.28
N ARG A 193 2.98 3.62 13.03
CA ARG A 193 2.52 2.35 13.64
C ARG A 193 1.28 2.58 14.50
N TYR A 194 1.22 3.68 15.26
CA TYR A 194 0.10 4.01 16.14
C TYR A 194 -1.15 4.51 15.40
N ARG A 195 -1.00 5.28 14.31
CA ARG A 195 -2.15 5.85 13.57
C ARG A 195 -2.62 5.00 12.39
N SER A 196 -1.73 4.24 11.75
CA SER A 196 -2.14 3.16 10.85
C SER A 196 -2.94 2.14 11.65
N TYR A 197 -2.55 1.85 12.89
CA TYR A 197 -3.35 1.02 13.80
C TYR A 197 -4.76 1.61 14.10
N LEU A 198 -4.94 2.94 14.07
CA LEU A 198 -6.25 3.58 14.23
C LEU A 198 -7.07 3.59 12.91
N ALA A 199 -6.44 3.77 11.75
CA ALA A 199 -7.10 3.73 10.43
C ALA A 199 -7.33 2.30 9.89
N MET A 200 -6.54 1.32 10.33
CA MET A 200 -6.62 -0.09 9.93
C MET A 200 -7.58 -0.91 10.82
N ASN A 201 -8.17 -0.29 11.84
CA ASN A 201 -9.22 -0.90 12.66
C ASN A 201 -10.63 -0.67 12.09
N THR A 202 -10.75 0.04 10.96
CA THR A 202 -12.03 0.31 10.29
C THR A 202 -11.93 -0.06 8.81
N GLU A 203 -12.52 -1.21 8.47
CA GLU A 203 -12.87 -1.65 7.10
C GLU A 203 -11.73 -1.79 6.07
N ARG A 204 -11.98 -2.61 5.05
CA ARG A 204 -11.05 -2.76 3.91
C ARG A 204 -11.23 -1.58 2.99
N VAL A 205 -10.20 -0.74 2.85
CA VAL A 205 -10.23 0.45 2.00
C VAL A 205 -9.56 0.12 0.66
N VAL A 206 -10.21 0.51 -0.44
CA VAL A 206 -9.64 0.38 -1.79
C VAL A 206 -8.90 1.66 -2.14
N PHE A 207 -7.67 1.49 -2.59
CA PHE A 207 -6.73 2.55 -2.94
C PHE A 207 -6.42 2.48 -4.43
N ILE A 208 -6.49 3.61 -5.12
CA ILE A 208 -6.31 3.72 -6.58
C ILE A 208 -5.03 4.49 -6.88
N ASP A 209 -4.35 4.12 -7.95
CA ASP A 209 -3.21 4.86 -8.45
C ASP A 209 -3.59 6.29 -8.88
N GLN A 210 -2.92 7.28 -8.30
CA GLN A 210 -3.24 8.69 -8.57
C GLN A 210 -2.93 9.12 -10.02
N ALA A 211 -1.87 8.58 -10.62
CA ALA A 211 -1.51 8.94 -11.99
C ALA A 211 -2.54 8.39 -13.00
N ALA A 212 -2.92 7.11 -12.85
CA ALA A 212 -3.99 6.51 -13.66
C ALA A 212 -5.32 7.23 -13.48
N LEU A 213 -5.64 7.61 -12.23
CA LEU A 213 -6.85 8.36 -11.90
C LEU A 213 -6.89 9.73 -12.57
N PHE A 214 -5.79 10.47 -12.53
CA PHE A 214 -5.70 11.78 -13.19
C PHE A 214 -5.83 11.66 -14.70
N THR A 215 -5.10 10.72 -15.33
CA THR A 215 -5.21 10.46 -16.77
C THR A 215 -6.64 10.14 -17.18
N ARG A 216 -7.30 9.23 -16.47
CA ARG A 216 -8.70 8.86 -16.74
C ARG A 216 -9.67 10.02 -16.57
N ALA A 217 -9.44 10.87 -15.58
CA ALA A 217 -10.25 12.06 -15.39
C ALA A 217 -10.08 13.06 -16.55
N MET A 218 -8.86 13.22 -17.10
CA MET A 218 -8.64 14.08 -18.27
C MET A 218 -9.28 13.50 -19.53
N GLU A 219 -9.29 12.18 -19.70
CA GLU A 219 -10.01 11.52 -20.81
C GLU A 219 -11.52 11.79 -20.76
N VAL A 220 -12.11 11.75 -19.56
CA VAL A 220 -13.57 11.90 -19.38
C VAL A 220 -14.01 13.37 -19.44
N HIS A 221 -13.22 14.28 -18.87
CA HIS A 221 -13.59 15.70 -18.74
C HIS A 221 -12.88 16.62 -19.72
N GLY A 222 -12.04 16.11 -20.62
CA GLY A 222 -11.37 16.86 -21.68
C GLY A 222 -10.18 17.71 -21.20
N SER A 223 -10.36 18.49 -20.13
CA SER A 223 -9.33 19.36 -19.58
C SER A 223 -9.35 19.45 -18.05
N HIS A 224 -8.24 19.93 -17.48
CA HIS A 224 -8.15 20.13 -16.03
C HIS A 224 -9.12 21.22 -15.54
N ASP A 225 -9.28 22.28 -16.32
CA ASP A 225 -10.16 23.41 -15.97
C ASP A 225 -11.63 23.01 -16.00
N GLU A 226 -12.03 22.19 -16.98
CA GLU A 226 -13.38 21.61 -17.04
C GLU A 226 -13.68 20.68 -15.86
N LEU A 227 -12.72 19.83 -15.48
CA LEU A 227 -12.85 19.01 -14.28
C LEU A 227 -13.04 19.90 -13.03
N LEU A 228 -12.22 20.94 -12.86
CA LEU A 228 -12.32 21.85 -11.71
C LEU A 228 -13.66 22.60 -11.69
N ALA A 229 -14.15 23.03 -12.85
CA ALA A 229 -15.45 23.69 -12.98
C ALA A 229 -16.58 22.75 -12.53
N LYS A 230 -16.61 21.50 -13.01
CA LYS A 230 -17.61 20.50 -12.62
C LYS A 230 -17.54 20.13 -11.13
N VAL A 231 -16.33 20.04 -10.57
CA VAL A 231 -16.15 19.77 -9.13
C VAL A 231 -16.71 20.91 -8.29
N LYS A 232 -16.48 22.18 -8.70
CA LYS A 232 -17.08 23.35 -8.03
C LYS A 232 -18.60 23.32 -8.12
N GLU A 233 -19.14 23.11 -9.32
CA GLU A 233 -20.59 23.03 -9.55
C GLU A 233 -21.24 21.93 -8.71
N THR A 234 -20.68 20.71 -8.71
CA THR A 234 -21.19 19.58 -7.92
C THR A 234 -21.16 19.89 -6.42
N ARG A 235 -20.12 20.57 -5.96
CA ARG A 235 -19.99 20.98 -4.55
C ARG A 235 -21.02 22.04 -4.18
N GLU A 236 -21.26 23.03 -5.04
CA GLU A 236 -22.29 24.05 -4.85
C GLU A 236 -23.69 23.43 -4.84
N GLN A 237 -23.99 22.50 -5.76
CA GLN A 237 -25.26 21.77 -5.77
C GLN A 237 -25.45 20.92 -4.52
N ALA A 238 -24.42 20.21 -4.05
CA ALA A 238 -24.49 19.42 -2.82
C ALA A 238 -24.71 20.32 -1.59
N TRP A 239 -24.04 21.47 -1.56
CA TRP A 239 -24.24 22.48 -0.52
C TRP A 239 -25.66 23.05 -0.53
N GLN A 240 -26.21 23.34 -1.71
CA GLN A 240 -27.58 23.82 -1.88
C GLN A 240 -28.61 22.77 -1.46
N ARG A 241 -28.44 21.49 -1.85
CA ARG A 241 -29.33 20.41 -1.40
C ARG A 241 -29.31 20.25 0.12
N HIS A 242 -28.13 20.26 0.72
CA HIS A 242 -28.01 20.23 2.18
C HIS A 242 -28.70 21.45 2.80
N TRP A 243 -28.58 22.64 2.19
CA TRP A 243 -29.27 23.85 2.65
C TRP A 243 -30.80 23.72 2.58
N ASP A 244 -31.33 23.17 1.49
CA ASP A 244 -32.76 22.99 1.29
C ASP A 244 -33.35 21.88 2.17
N GLU A 245 -32.59 20.81 2.44
CA GLU A 245 -32.98 19.68 3.31
C GLU A 245 -32.87 20.01 4.80
N SER A 246 -31.97 20.92 5.17
CA SER A 246 -31.88 21.42 6.53
C SER A 246 -32.96 22.48 6.76
N THR A 247 -34.22 22.02 6.89
CA THR A 247 -35.29 22.86 7.41
C THR A 247 -34.93 23.30 8.84
N PRO A 248 -34.77 24.60 9.12
CA PRO A 248 -34.60 25.04 10.50
C PRO A 248 -35.93 24.80 11.22
N GLU A 249 -35.96 23.81 12.12
CA GLU A 249 -37.08 23.65 13.06
C GLU A 249 -37.23 24.88 13.98
N ASN A 250 -36.19 25.73 14.04
CA ASN A 250 -36.21 26.99 14.76
C ASN A 250 -35.52 28.11 13.95
N PRO A 251 -36.25 29.11 13.44
CA PRO A 251 -35.68 30.22 12.66
C PRO A 251 -34.74 31.14 13.47
N GLY A 252 -34.55 30.89 14.78
CA GLY A 252 -33.66 31.65 15.66
C GLY A 252 -32.28 31.03 15.90
N ASP A 253 -32.05 29.77 15.53
CA ASP A 253 -30.75 29.13 15.73
C ASP A 253 -29.77 29.58 14.65
N ARG A 254 -28.72 30.31 15.06
CA ARG A 254 -27.60 30.60 14.17
C ARG A 254 -26.99 29.27 13.74
N TRP A 255 -27.07 28.99 12.44
CA TRP A 255 -26.42 27.85 11.83
C TRP A 255 -24.96 27.75 12.29
N PRO A 256 -24.50 26.57 12.73
CA PRO A 256 -23.07 26.36 12.93
C PRO A 256 -22.40 26.62 11.59
N GLN A 257 -21.42 27.52 11.57
CA GLN A 257 -20.57 27.72 10.40
C GLN A 257 -20.08 26.35 9.93
N PRO A 258 -20.07 26.08 8.61
CA PRO A 258 -19.56 24.80 8.11
C PRO A 258 -18.20 24.56 8.74
N PRO A 259 -17.93 23.37 9.28
CA PRO A 259 -16.67 23.11 9.96
C PRO A 259 -15.55 23.51 9.01
N THR A 260 -14.73 24.48 9.41
CA THR A 260 -13.52 24.83 8.69
C THR A 260 -12.62 23.60 8.71
N ILE A 261 -12.75 22.75 7.69
CA ILE A 261 -11.85 21.62 7.47
C ILE A 261 -10.49 22.25 7.23
N ASN A 262 -9.63 22.18 8.25
CA ASN A 262 -8.32 22.81 8.23
C ASN A 262 -7.37 21.97 7.36
N HIS A 263 -7.53 22.07 6.03
CA HIS A 263 -6.81 21.26 5.03
C HIS A 263 -5.28 21.38 5.11
N GLN A 264 -4.75 22.42 5.75
CA GLN A 264 -3.31 22.60 5.91
C GLN A 264 -2.65 21.63 6.91
N TYR A 265 -3.40 21.10 7.89
CA TYR A 265 -2.82 20.28 8.96
C TYR A 265 -2.91 18.77 8.74
N ASP A 266 -3.86 18.28 7.93
CA ASP A 266 -4.08 16.84 7.73
C ASP A 266 -3.44 16.25 6.45
N GLY A 267 -3.32 17.04 5.38
CA GLY A 267 -2.82 16.53 4.08
C GLY A 267 -1.38 16.04 4.10
N LYS A 268 -0.49 16.66 4.89
CA LYS A 268 0.92 16.23 5.00
C LYS A 268 1.11 14.96 5.85
N ARG A 269 0.18 14.66 6.78
CA ARG A 269 0.32 13.54 7.74
C ARG A 269 -0.44 12.29 7.32
N LEU A 270 -1.64 12.42 6.74
CA LEU A 270 -2.41 11.29 6.21
C LEU A 270 -1.72 10.66 5.00
N GLY A 271 -1.20 11.49 4.09
CA GLY A 271 -0.55 10.98 2.89
C GLY A 271 0.65 10.07 3.17
N ALA A 272 1.36 10.29 4.29
CA ALA A 272 2.48 9.46 4.72
C ALA A 272 2.10 8.01 5.05
N ILE A 273 0.92 7.77 5.62
CA ILE A 273 0.45 6.43 5.98
C ILE A 273 -0.01 5.68 4.72
N GLU A 274 -0.77 6.35 3.86
CA GLU A 274 -1.24 5.82 2.58
C GLU A 274 -0.07 5.44 1.66
N ARG A 275 1.00 6.25 1.64
CA ARG A 275 2.25 5.98 0.91
C ARG A 275 2.96 4.70 1.39
N ILE A 276 2.94 4.42 2.69
CA ILE A 276 3.56 3.21 3.25
C ILE A 276 2.71 1.99 2.96
N LEU A 277 1.38 2.10 3.11
CA LEU A 277 0.45 1.05 2.75
C LEU A 277 0.59 0.62 1.29
N ALA A 278 0.90 1.57 0.42
CA ALA A 278 1.14 1.35 -1.00
C ALA A 278 2.49 0.73 -1.32
N CYS A 279 3.39 0.52 -0.35
CA CYS A 279 4.77 0.15 -0.64
C CYS A 279 5.22 -1.12 0.08
N VAL A 280 5.96 -1.97 -0.64
CA VAL A 280 6.59 -3.17 -0.08
C VAL A 280 8.10 -3.09 -0.23
N ALA A 281 8.82 -3.42 0.84
CA ALA A 281 10.27 -3.52 0.80
C ALA A 281 10.70 -4.62 -0.18
N ALA A 282 11.53 -4.24 -1.15
CA ALA A 282 12.04 -5.12 -2.19
C ALA A 282 13.52 -4.79 -2.40
N PRO A 283 14.44 -5.29 -1.57
CA PRO A 283 15.85 -4.96 -1.68
C PRO A 283 16.38 -5.33 -3.08
N ALA A 284 17.19 -4.47 -3.69
CA ALA A 284 17.66 -4.62 -5.07
C ALA A 284 18.47 -5.91 -5.33
N PHE A 285 18.86 -6.60 -4.26
CA PHE A 285 19.48 -7.92 -4.29
C PHE A 285 19.04 -8.71 -3.06
N ALA A 286 18.62 -9.95 -3.25
CA ALA A 286 18.64 -10.95 -2.19
C ALA A 286 20.10 -11.19 -1.81
N THR A 287 20.67 -10.33 -0.97
CA THR A 287 22.00 -10.49 -0.36
C THR A 287 21.96 -11.66 0.61
N LYS A 288 21.67 -12.88 0.15
CA LYS A 288 21.44 -14.09 0.97
C LYS A 288 20.97 -13.72 2.38
N VAL A 289 19.87 -12.96 2.49
CA VAL A 289 19.34 -12.64 3.81
C VAL A 289 18.94 -14.00 4.36
N SER A 290 19.72 -14.51 5.30
CA SER A 290 19.55 -15.88 5.77
C SER A 290 18.08 -16.03 6.19
N ARG A 291 17.44 -17.17 5.84
CA ARG A 291 16.03 -17.43 6.20
C ARG A 291 15.72 -17.18 7.68
N LYS A 292 16.76 -17.20 8.55
CA LYS A 292 16.69 -16.82 9.98
C LYS A 292 16.36 -15.34 10.23
N ARG A 293 16.83 -14.39 9.41
CA ARG A 293 16.61 -12.94 9.65
C ARG A 293 15.20 -12.46 9.28
N LEU A 294 14.56 -13.08 8.29
CA LEU A 294 13.18 -12.76 7.91
C LEU A 294 12.15 -13.17 8.97
N ARG A 295 12.44 -14.16 9.82
CA ARG A 295 11.58 -14.55 10.96
C ARG A 295 11.58 -13.55 12.13
N MET A 296 12.49 -12.57 12.15
CA MET A 296 12.59 -11.57 13.22
C MET A 296 12.00 -10.21 12.84
N LEU A 297 11.51 -10.05 11.60
CA LEU A 297 10.89 -8.82 11.09
C LEU A 297 9.37 -8.96 10.88
N LEU A 298 8.82 -10.14 11.20
CA LEU A 298 7.41 -10.47 11.33
C LEU A 298 7.15 -10.79 12.81
#